data_AF-A0A7S1JMZ4-F1
#
_entry.id   AF-A0A7S1JMZ4-F1
#
_cell.length_a   1.000
_cell.length_b   1.000
_cell.length_c   1.000
_cell.angle_alpha   90.00
_cell.angle_beta   90.00
_cell.angle_gamma   90.00
#
_symmetry.space_group_name_H-M   'P 1'
#
loop_
_entity.id
_entity.type
_entity.pdbx_description
1 polymer ?
#
loop_
_entity_poly.entity_id
_entity_poly.type
_entity_poly.pdbx_seq_one_letter_code
_entity_poly.pdbx_strand_id
1 'polypeptide(L)'
;IDQPGFELEVDPPLGANHPYQQHRQPHDPPVRSRIDYRPLSPEGWRPLRFDWVYSSVSSCVKRIVIDHFATIHQINRPNILIDRRVANNRLDTLLTQSPHTPVAGCTTTASDRFSGTGTCRHFVFTDASHPFVAWITVKDLVYHNNVRVFVRTTESAVSGVGGAFKDRFPVTTRLARAVLGAVNSAILSDGAPEPGQQPQDDSDEDSDNDDLDGDDDFDGDDDDVEDDFEDFDDDGSGEGSRGGEAAAASASASASASASVGWAAS
;
A
#
# COMPACT_ATOMS: atom_id res chain seq x y z
N ILE A 1 -19.61 -20.39 -19.19
CA ILE A 1 -19.37 -19.03 -19.74
C ILE A 1 -20.00 -18.07 -18.77
N ASP A 2 -19.22 -17.13 -18.26
CA ASP A 2 -19.71 -16.15 -17.30
C ASP A 2 -20.67 -15.16 -17.98
N GLN A 3 -21.54 -14.54 -17.19
CA GLN A 3 -22.45 -13.52 -17.70
C GLN A 3 -21.64 -12.30 -18.19
N PRO A 4 -21.98 -11.70 -19.35
CA PRO A 4 -21.31 -10.50 -19.83
C PRO A 4 -21.27 -9.38 -18.77
N GLY A 5 -20.09 -8.84 -18.51
CA GLY A 5 -19.82 -7.83 -17.48
C GLY A 5 -19.50 -8.39 -16.09
N PHE A 6 -19.57 -9.71 -15.90
CA PHE A 6 -19.19 -10.39 -14.67
C PHE A 6 -17.97 -11.30 -14.87
N GLU A 7 -17.07 -10.92 -15.78
CA GLU A 7 -15.86 -11.67 -16.04
C GLU A 7 -14.79 -11.37 -15.00
N LEU A 8 -14.14 -12.43 -14.54
CA LEU A 8 -12.91 -12.39 -13.79
C LEU A 8 -11.83 -13.10 -14.61
N GLU A 9 -10.79 -12.36 -14.99
CA GLU A 9 -9.69 -12.91 -15.75
C GLU A 9 -8.47 -13.04 -14.85
N VAL A 10 -8.05 -14.29 -14.65
CA VAL A 10 -6.82 -14.61 -13.92
C VAL A 10 -5.68 -14.56 -14.91
N ASP A 11 -4.61 -13.89 -14.49
CA ASP A 11 -3.38 -13.76 -15.25
C ASP A 11 -3.52 -13.03 -16.60
N PRO A 12 -4.20 -11.87 -16.64
CA PRO A 12 -4.42 -11.13 -17.88
C PRO A 12 -3.09 -10.64 -18.46
N PRO A 13 -2.99 -10.46 -19.78
CA PRO A 13 -1.84 -9.77 -20.37
C PRO A 13 -1.79 -8.32 -19.87
N LEU A 14 -0.66 -7.94 -19.26
CA LEU A 14 -0.38 -6.60 -18.77
C LEU A 14 0.72 -5.94 -19.62
N GLY A 15 0.69 -4.62 -19.75
CA GLY A 15 1.76 -3.89 -20.45
C GLY A 15 3.13 -4.10 -19.80
N ALA A 16 4.21 -4.02 -20.58
CA ALA A 16 5.58 -4.31 -20.13
C ALA A 16 6.01 -3.56 -18.86
N ASN A 17 5.53 -2.32 -18.69
CA ASN A 17 5.85 -1.46 -17.54
C ASN A 17 4.78 -1.47 -16.44
N HIS A 18 3.90 -2.49 -16.43
CA HIS A 18 2.89 -2.59 -15.39
C HIS A 18 3.50 -3.07 -14.08
N PRO A 19 3.28 -2.40 -12.93
CA PRO A 19 3.92 -2.78 -11.65
C PRO A 19 3.66 -4.24 -11.23
N TYR A 20 2.46 -4.76 -11.49
CA TYR A 20 2.15 -6.17 -11.19
C TYR A 20 2.79 -7.17 -12.15
N GLN A 21 3.19 -6.74 -13.35
CA GLN A 21 3.95 -7.59 -14.26
C GLN A 21 5.38 -7.76 -13.74
N GLN A 22 5.98 -6.69 -13.20
CA GLN A 22 7.32 -6.71 -12.60
C GLN A 22 7.42 -7.59 -11.34
N HIS A 23 6.30 -7.77 -10.64
CA HIS A 23 6.24 -8.51 -9.37
C HIS A 23 5.35 -9.76 -9.42
N ARG A 24 5.04 -10.24 -10.62
CA ARG A 24 4.15 -11.38 -10.85
C ARG A 24 4.70 -12.64 -10.20
N GLN A 25 3.85 -13.33 -9.45
CA GLN A 25 4.15 -14.64 -8.86
C GLN A 25 3.40 -15.74 -9.63
N PRO A 26 4.05 -16.83 -10.06
CA PRO A 26 3.39 -17.89 -10.83
C PRO A 26 2.17 -18.52 -10.14
N HIS A 27 2.16 -18.56 -8.81
CA HIS A 27 1.11 -19.16 -8.00
C HIS A 27 0.10 -18.14 -7.43
N ASP A 28 0.32 -16.84 -7.66
CA ASP A 28 -0.59 -15.77 -7.26
C ASP A 28 -0.60 -14.66 -8.34
N PRO A 29 -1.02 -14.98 -9.57
CA PRO A 29 -0.93 -14.05 -10.69
C PRO A 29 -1.92 -12.88 -10.55
N PRO A 30 -1.67 -11.75 -11.25
CA PRO A 30 -2.59 -10.62 -11.31
C PRO A 30 -3.98 -11.02 -11.76
N VAL A 31 -4.98 -10.22 -11.39
CA VAL A 31 -6.38 -10.48 -11.73
C VAL A 31 -7.02 -9.23 -12.31
N ARG A 32 -7.70 -9.37 -13.45
CA ARG A 32 -8.55 -8.32 -14.01
C ARG A 32 -10.00 -8.62 -13.66
N SER A 33 -10.69 -7.68 -13.04
CA SER A 33 -12.11 -7.79 -12.68
C SER A 33 -12.91 -6.63 -13.22
N ARG A 34 -14.09 -6.96 -13.76
CA ARG A 34 -15.16 -6.01 -14.09
C ARG A 34 -16.26 -5.99 -13.04
N ILE A 35 -16.08 -6.71 -11.95
CA ILE A 35 -17.09 -6.88 -10.92
C ILE A 35 -16.78 -5.94 -9.75
N ASP A 36 -17.80 -5.22 -9.30
CA ASP A 36 -17.78 -4.41 -8.08
C ASP A 36 -18.88 -4.90 -7.13
N TYR A 37 -18.61 -4.85 -5.84
CA TYR A 37 -19.60 -5.12 -4.82
C TYR A 37 -19.94 -3.82 -4.10
N ARG A 38 -21.21 -3.41 -4.18
CA ARG A 38 -21.75 -2.23 -3.50
C ARG A 38 -22.75 -2.66 -2.42
N PRO A 39 -22.35 -2.66 -1.14
CA PRO A 39 -23.16 -3.16 -0.04
C PRO A 39 -24.49 -2.43 0.16
N LEU A 40 -24.59 -1.16 -0.25
CA LEU A 40 -25.81 -0.35 -0.14
C LEU A 40 -26.69 -0.41 -1.39
N SER A 41 -26.22 -1.07 -2.47
CA SER A 41 -27.06 -1.29 -3.64
C SER A 41 -27.90 -2.55 -3.44
N PRO A 42 -29.20 -2.53 -3.77
CA PRO A 42 -30.05 -3.71 -3.66
C PRO A 42 -29.56 -4.88 -4.51
N GLU A 43 -28.83 -4.60 -5.60
CA GLU A 43 -28.25 -5.62 -6.48
C GLU A 43 -26.98 -6.26 -5.90
N GLY A 44 -26.29 -5.56 -4.99
CA GLY A 44 -25.01 -6.00 -4.41
C GLY A 44 -23.87 -6.02 -5.44
N TRP A 45 -23.82 -7.05 -6.26
CA TRP A 45 -22.83 -7.22 -7.33
C TRP A 45 -23.27 -6.52 -8.61
N ARG A 46 -22.34 -5.82 -9.24
CA ARG A 46 -22.64 -5.11 -10.49
C ARG A 46 -21.43 -5.05 -11.43
N PRO A 47 -21.69 -5.00 -12.75
CA PRO A 47 -20.64 -4.79 -13.72
C PRO A 47 -20.13 -3.34 -13.64
N LEU A 48 -18.84 -3.17 -13.79
CA LEU A 48 -18.18 -1.89 -13.93
C LEU A 48 -17.97 -1.56 -15.40
N ARG A 49 -17.95 -0.25 -15.69
CA ARG A 49 -17.56 0.26 -17.00
C ARG A 49 -16.05 0.20 -17.25
N PHE A 50 -15.26 0.03 -16.19
CA PHE A 50 -13.81 0.08 -16.21
C PHE A 50 -13.22 -1.08 -15.43
N ASP A 51 -12.05 -1.52 -15.88
CA ASP A 51 -11.37 -2.69 -15.35
C ASP A 51 -10.55 -2.30 -14.13
N TRP A 52 -10.70 -3.08 -13.06
CA TRP A 52 -9.72 -3.13 -11.98
C TRP A 52 -8.70 -4.21 -12.28
N VAL A 53 -7.44 -3.88 -12.09
CA VAL A 53 -6.37 -4.87 -12.05
C VAL A 53 -5.93 -5.00 -10.60
N TYR A 54 -5.98 -6.21 -10.06
CA TYR A 54 -5.46 -6.55 -8.75
C TYR A 54 -4.11 -7.22 -8.92
N SER A 55 -3.24 -7.04 -7.94
CA SER A 55 -1.97 -7.77 -7.87
C SER A 55 -2.17 -9.29 -7.76
N SER A 56 -3.33 -9.72 -7.25
CA SER A 56 -3.69 -11.12 -7.09
C SER A 56 -5.17 -11.36 -6.85
N VAL A 57 -5.61 -12.63 -6.91
CA VAL A 57 -6.96 -13.06 -6.48
C VAL A 57 -7.18 -12.69 -5.02
N SER A 58 -6.18 -12.91 -4.16
CA SER A 58 -6.27 -12.58 -2.74
C SER A 58 -6.43 -11.07 -2.51
N SER A 59 -5.74 -10.22 -3.28
CA SER A 59 -5.94 -8.77 -3.25
C SER A 59 -7.33 -8.35 -3.72
N CYS A 60 -7.89 -9.00 -4.75
CA CYS A 60 -9.27 -8.76 -5.20
C CYS A 60 -10.27 -9.02 -4.08
N VAL A 61 -10.19 -10.20 -3.43
CA VAL A 61 -11.08 -10.57 -2.32
C VAL A 61 -10.91 -9.62 -1.13
N LYS A 62 -9.66 -9.33 -0.73
CA LYS A 62 -9.38 -8.39 0.36
C LYS A 62 -9.96 -7.01 0.10
N ARG A 63 -9.85 -6.50 -1.14
CA ARG A 63 -10.44 -5.21 -1.53
C ARG A 63 -11.96 -5.21 -1.33
N ILE A 64 -12.64 -6.25 -1.80
CA ILE A 64 -14.09 -6.41 -1.67
C ILE A 64 -14.50 -6.43 -0.19
N VAL A 65 -13.78 -7.19 0.65
CA VAL A 65 -14.04 -7.23 2.10
C VAL A 65 -13.81 -5.87 2.76
N ILE A 66 -12.71 -5.19 2.42
CA ILE A 66 -12.40 -3.85 2.93
C ILE A 66 -13.47 -2.84 2.52
N ASP A 67 -13.91 -2.85 1.26
CA ASP A 67 -14.98 -1.96 0.78
C ASP A 67 -16.33 -2.27 1.41
N HIS A 68 -16.64 -3.55 1.60
CA HIS A 68 -17.85 -3.96 2.28
C HIS A 68 -17.89 -3.38 3.70
N PHE A 69 -16.83 -3.66 4.46
CA PHE A 69 -16.66 -3.17 5.81
C PHE A 69 -16.68 -1.62 5.87
N ALA A 70 -15.99 -0.97 4.93
CA ALA A 70 -15.95 0.49 4.81
C ALA A 70 -17.33 1.14 4.66
N THR A 71 -18.26 0.41 4.07
CA THR A 71 -19.57 0.91 3.69
C THR A 71 -20.62 0.67 4.77
N ILE A 72 -20.56 -0.48 5.46
CA ILE A 72 -21.58 -0.85 6.46
C ILE A 72 -21.26 -0.33 7.86
N HIS A 73 -20.01 0.04 8.14
CA HIS A 73 -19.60 0.56 9.43
C HIS A 73 -19.47 2.09 9.41
N GLN A 74 -19.83 2.73 10.52
CA GLN A 74 -19.56 4.15 10.73
C GLN A 74 -18.06 4.35 10.95
N ILE A 75 -17.36 4.75 9.89
CA ILE A 75 -15.90 4.88 9.91
C ILE A 75 -15.49 6.33 9.77
N ASN A 76 -14.57 6.74 10.63
CA ASN A 76 -13.88 8.02 10.48
C ASN A 76 -12.90 7.93 9.33
N ARG A 77 -12.98 8.87 8.38
CA ARG A 77 -12.21 8.85 7.13
C ARG A 77 -11.46 10.16 6.89
N PRO A 78 -10.50 10.53 7.75
CA PRO A 78 -9.57 11.60 7.38
C PRO A 78 -8.82 11.20 6.10
N ASN A 79 -8.59 12.18 5.24
CA ASN A 79 -7.71 12.01 4.11
C ASN A 79 -6.83 13.25 3.97
N ILE A 80 -5.59 13.02 3.55
CA ILE A 80 -4.59 14.06 3.38
C ILE A 80 -3.81 13.79 2.10
N LEU A 81 -3.36 14.87 1.46
CA LEU A 81 -2.41 14.81 0.35
C LEU A 81 -1.02 14.98 0.95
N ILE A 82 -0.13 14.04 0.67
CA ILE A 82 1.26 14.07 1.12
C ILE A 82 2.15 13.93 -0.12
N ASP A 83 3.21 14.71 -0.20
CA ASP A 83 4.22 14.51 -1.24
C ASP A 83 4.87 13.13 -1.04
N ARG A 84 4.92 12.33 -2.10
CA ARG A 84 5.43 10.95 -2.10
C ARG A 84 6.88 10.86 -1.62
N ARG A 85 7.64 11.95 -1.73
CA ARG A 85 9.07 12.04 -1.40
C ARG A 85 9.35 12.44 0.05
N VAL A 86 8.32 12.87 0.79
CA VAL A 86 8.46 13.20 2.23
C VAL A 86 8.87 11.95 3.03
N ALA A 87 9.66 12.19 4.09
CA ALA A 87 10.12 11.17 5.02
C ALA A 87 10.90 10.04 4.33
N ASN A 88 11.98 10.40 3.64
CA ASN A 88 12.90 9.47 2.98
C ASN A 88 12.21 8.57 1.93
N ASN A 89 11.29 9.14 1.13
CA ASN A 89 10.57 8.40 0.09
C ASN A 89 9.81 7.17 0.62
N ARG A 90 9.39 7.17 1.90
CA ARG A 90 8.73 6.01 2.50
C ARG A 90 7.41 5.66 1.79
N LEU A 91 6.60 6.67 1.47
CA LEU A 91 5.33 6.47 0.75
C LEU A 91 5.55 5.98 -0.68
N ASP A 92 6.57 6.52 -1.34
CA ASP A 92 7.01 6.06 -2.65
C ASP A 92 7.38 4.58 -2.64
N THR A 93 8.27 4.20 -1.71
CA THR A 93 8.72 2.81 -1.50
C THR A 93 7.52 1.90 -1.23
N LEU A 94 6.57 2.35 -0.40
CA LEU A 94 5.36 1.57 -0.13
C LEU A 94 4.52 1.35 -1.39
N LEU A 95 4.49 2.28 -2.35
CA LEU A 95 3.73 2.13 -3.59
C LEU A 95 4.49 1.32 -4.67
N THR A 96 5.81 1.41 -4.70
CA THR A 96 6.65 0.80 -5.75
C THR A 96 7.18 -0.58 -5.38
N GLN A 97 7.32 -0.91 -4.09
CA GLN A 97 7.74 -2.26 -3.67
C GLN A 97 6.70 -3.31 -4.11
N SER A 98 7.14 -4.57 -4.20
CA SER A 98 6.25 -5.68 -4.55
C SER A 98 4.96 -5.70 -3.70
N PRO A 99 3.78 -5.89 -4.33
CA PRO A 99 2.51 -6.01 -3.62
C PRO A 99 2.45 -7.23 -2.70
N HIS A 100 3.28 -8.25 -2.98
CA HIS A 100 3.36 -9.49 -2.20
C HIS A 100 4.34 -9.40 -1.03
N THR A 101 5.18 -8.36 -0.94
CA THR A 101 6.08 -8.17 0.19
C THR A 101 5.28 -7.77 1.43
N PRO A 102 5.39 -8.53 2.55
CA PRO A 102 4.79 -8.13 3.81
C PRO A 102 5.34 -6.79 4.29
N VAL A 103 4.48 -5.96 4.88
CA VAL A 103 4.88 -4.66 5.44
C VAL A 103 4.79 -4.75 6.96
N ALA A 104 5.89 -4.44 7.64
CA ALA A 104 5.96 -4.45 9.10
C ALA A 104 4.82 -3.59 9.70
N GLY A 105 4.14 -4.12 10.71
CA GLY A 105 2.97 -3.49 11.34
C GLY A 105 1.64 -3.72 10.62
N CYS A 106 1.62 -4.46 9.50
CA CYS A 106 0.40 -4.86 8.83
C CYS A 106 0.13 -6.36 9.01
N THR A 107 -1.14 -6.72 9.21
CA THR A 107 -1.62 -8.11 9.23
C THR A 107 -1.84 -8.61 7.80
N THR A 108 -2.29 -7.73 6.90
CA THR A 108 -2.38 -8.03 5.48
C THR A 108 -2.25 -6.77 4.63
N THR A 109 -1.79 -6.95 3.40
CA THR A 109 -1.79 -5.95 2.34
C THR A 109 -2.70 -6.39 1.18
N ALA A 110 -3.17 -5.41 0.42
CA ALA A 110 -3.81 -5.63 -0.88
C ALA A 110 -3.40 -4.50 -1.82
N SER A 111 -3.23 -4.80 -3.10
CA SER A 111 -2.93 -3.79 -4.11
C SER A 111 -3.85 -3.95 -5.31
N ASP A 112 -4.42 -2.82 -5.74
CA ASP A 112 -5.28 -2.72 -6.91
C ASP A 112 -4.94 -1.46 -7.71
N ARG A 113 -5.28 -1.49 -9.00
CA ARG A 113 -5.07 -0.37 -9.92
C ARG A 113 -6.35 -0.18 -10.69
N PHE A 114 -6.85 1.04 -10.66
CA PHE A 114 -7.99 1.43 -11.48
C PHE A 114 -7.49 2.05 -12.77
N SER A 115 -8.06 1.63 -13.90
CA SER A 115 -7.82 2.25 -15.20
C SER A 115 -8.05 3.77 -15.10
N GLY A 116 -6.96 4.55 -15.21
CA GLY A 116 -6.99 6.02 -15.17
C GLY A 116 -6.87 6.71 -13.80
N THR A 117 -6.82 6.00 -12.65
CA THR A 117 -6.69 6.69 -11.33
C THR A 117 -5.54 6.21 -10.44
N GLY A 118 -4.49 5.64 -11.05
CA GLY A 118 -3.26 5.24 -10.36
C GLY A 118 -3.40 3.94 -9.57
N THR A 119 -2.31 3.58 -8.89
CA THR A 119 -2.22 2.40 -8.02
C THR A 119 -2.76 2.74 -6.63
N CYS A 120 -3.50 1.82 -6.03
CA CYS A 120 -3.95 1.88 -4.65
C CYS A 120 -3.35 0.70 -3.87
N ARG A 121 -2.78 0.99 -2.70
CA ARG A 121 -2.40 -0.04 -1.72
C ARG A 121 -3.19 0.13 -0.44
N HIS A 122 -3.62 -0.99 0.11
CA HIS A 122 -4.33 -1.09 1.38
C HIS A 122 -3.44 -1.83 2.37
N PHE A 123 -3.30 -1.26 3.56
CA PHE A 123 -2.47 -1.75 4.65
C PHE A 123 -3.38 -1.95 5.86
N VAL A 124 -3.73 -3.20 6.17
CA VAL A 124 -4.59 -3.53 7.31
C VAL A 124 -3.71 -3.80 8.52
N PHE A 125 -3.97 -3.12 9.64
CA PHE A 125 -3.12 -3.16 10.84
C PHE A 125 -3.59 -4.17 11.87
N THR A 126 -4.89 -4.43 11.90
CA THR A 126 -5.56 -5.23 12.91
C THR A 126 -5.95 -6.59 12.33
N ASP A 127 -5.89 -7.63 13.16
CA ASP A 127 -6.41 -8.96 12.86
C ASP A 127 -7.64 -9.25 13.74
N ALA A 128 -8.09 -10.50 13.74
CA ALA A 128 -9.22 -10.94 14.55
C ALA A 128 -8.97 -10.86 16.08
N SER A 129 -7.74 -10.65 16.54
CA SER A 129 -7.44 -10.47 17.97
C SER A 129 -7.72 -9.04 18.47
N HIS A 130 -7.88 -8.08 17.54
CA HIS A 130 -8.16 -6.70 17.87
C HIS A 130 -9.67 -6.45 17.97
N PRO A 131 -10.15 -5.65 18.93
CA PRO A 131 -11.58 -5.36 19.11
C PRO A 131 -12.13 -4.34 18.09
N PHE A 132 -11.29 -3.89 17.15
CA PHE A 132 -11.64 -2.93 16.11
C PHE A 132 -10.83 -3.21 14.84
N VAL A 133 -11.26 -2.64 13.72
CA VAL A 133 -10.55 -2.75 12.44
C VAL A 133 -9.92 -1.42 12.09
N ALA A 134 -8.63 -1.41 11.77
CA ALA A 134 -7.92 -0.23 11.27
C ALA A 134 -7.06 -0.55 10.05
N TRP A 135 -7.06 0.36 9.08
CA TRP A 135 -6.26 0.25 7.88
C TRP A 135 -5.98 1.61 7.25
N ILE A 136 -4.96 1.64 6.39
CA ILE A 136 -4.65 2.78 5.54
C ILE A 136 -4.80 2.41 4.08
N THR A 137 -5.30 3.36 3.29
CA THR A 137 -5.21 3.31 1.83
C THR A 137 -4.25 4.41 1.36
N VAL A 138 -3.19 4.04 0.64
CA VAL A 138 -2.32 4.97 -0.08
C VAL A 138 -2.71 4.90 -1.56
N LYS A 139 -3.17 6.02 -2.10
CA LYS A 139 -3.57 6.15 -3.49
C LYS A 139 -2.60 7.05 -4.24
N ASP A 140 -1.98 6.50 -5.27
CA ASP A 140 -1.17 7.23 -6.23
C ASP A 140 -2.04 8.12 -7.12
N LEU A 141 -1.58 9.33 -7.39
CA LEU A 141 -2.23 10.29 -8.27
C LEU A 141 -1.29 10.52 -9.46
N VAL A 142 -1.54 9.80 -10.56
CA VAL A 142 -0.68 9.66 -11.75
C VAL A 142 -0.04 10.96 -12.28
N TYR A 143 -0.65 12.12 -12.03
CA TYR A 143 -0.21 13.42 -12.55
C TYR A 143 0.39 14.35 -11.49
N HIS A 144 0.61 13.86 -10.28
CA HIS A 144 1.14 14.66 -9.18
C HIS A 144 2.22 13.88 -8.42
N ASN A 145 3.20 14.60 -7.87
CA ASN A 145 4.13 14.03 -6.89
C ASN A 145 3.44 13.74 -5.54
N ASN A 146 2.11 13.85 -5.47
CA ASN A 146 1.34 13.69 -4.25
C ASN A 146 0.61 12.36 -4.23
N VAL A 147 0.58 11.73 -3.07
CA VAL A 147 -0.25 10.57 -2.79
C VAL A 147 -1.38 10.99 -1.87
N ARG A 148 -2.56 10.40 -2.06
CA ARG A 148 -3.68 10.56 -1.14
C ARG A 148 -3.68 9.43 -0.13
N VAL A 149 -3.51 9.77 1.13
CA VAL A 149 -3.53 8.81 2.24
C VAL A 149 -4.88 8.89 2.94
N PHE A 150 -5.55 7.76 3.09
CA PHE A 150 -6.78 7.61 3.86
C PHE A 150 -6.49 6.75 5.07
N VAL A 151 -6.85 7.20 6.27
CA VAL A 151 -6.89 6.34 7.47
C VAL A 151 -8.33 6.00 7.74
N ARG A 152 -8.59 4.74 8.08
CA ARG A 152 -9.91 4.26 8.45
C ARG A 152 -9.80 3.41 9.70
N THR A 153 -10.70 3.63 10.64
CA THR A 153 -10.76 2.89 11.89
C THR A 153 -12.17 2.82 12.47
N THR A 154 -12.47 1.72 13.14
CA THR A 154 -13.63 1.55 14.02
C THR A 154 -13.24 1.59 15.50
N GLU A 155 -12.02 2.02 15.83
CA GLU A 155 -11.63 2.32 17.21
C GLU A 155 -12.61 3.31 17.81
N SER A 156 -13.06 3.05 19.04
CA SER A 156 -13.97 3.96 19.75
C SER A 156 -13.24 5.27 20.05
N ALA A 157 -13.85 6.39 19.69
CA ALA A 157 -13.25 7.70 19.93
C ALA A 157 -13.12 7.95 21.44
N VAL A 158 -11.93 8.32 21.89
CA VAL A 158 -11.72 8.74 23.28
C VAL A 158 -12.47 10.06 23.51
N SER A 159 -13.35 10.10 24.51
CA SER A 159 -14.14 11.29 24.86
C SER A 159 -13.35 12.24 25.77
N GLY A 160 -13.56 13.55 25.59
CA GLY A 160 -12.96 14.58 26.45
C GLY A 160 -11.48 14.89 26.18
N VAL A 161 -10.91 14.33 25.11
CA VAL A 161 -9.55 14.64 24.61
C VAL A 161 -9.67 15.55 23.38
N GLY A 162 -8.58 16.20 22.97
CA GLY A 162 -8.54 17.15 21.85
C GLY A 162 -9.21 16.68 20.56
N GLY A 163 -9.50 17.63 19.67
CA GLY A 163 -10.22 17.34 18.41
C GLY A 163 -9.39 16.59 17.36
N ALA A 164 -8.08 16.44 17.56
CA ALA A 164 -7.17 15.84 16.59
C ALA A 164 -7.40 14.32 16.45
N PHE A 165 -7.03 13.77 15.29
CA PHE A 165 -7.22 12.34 15.02
C PHE A 165 -6.41 11.47 16.00
N LYS A 166 -5.17 11.86 16.31
CA LYS A 166 -4.31 11.13 17.27
C LYS A 166 -4.89 11.03 18.67
N ASP A 167 -5.58 12.07 19.10
CA ASP A 167 -6.14 12.17 20.45
C ASP A 167 -7.37 11.27 20.57
N ARG A 168 -8.17 11.22 19.50
CA ARG A 168 -9.41 10.43 19.45
C ARG A 168 -9.16 8.95 19.18
N PHE A 169 -8.11 8.60 18.43
CA PHE A 169 -7.81 7.22 17.99
C PHE A 169 -6.34 6.86 18.21
N PRO A 170 -5.89 6.79 19.49
CA PRO A 170 -4.48 6.63 19.82
C PRO A 170 -3.89 5.29 19.39
N VAL A 171 -4.67 4.20 19.39
CA VAL A 171 -4.16 2.88 18.98
C VAL A 171 -3.96 2.84 17.47
N THR A 172 -4.94 3.30 16.70
CA THR A 172 -4.86 3.43 15.23
C THR A 172 -3.67 4.29 14.82
N THR A 173 -3.47 5.41 15.51
CA THR A 173 -2.37 6.34 15.22
C THR A 173 -1.01 5.69 15.45
N ARG A 174 -0.87 4.91 16.53
CA ARG A 174 0.38 4.16 16.81
C ARG A 174 0.68 3.12 15.73
N LEU A 175 -0.34 2.40 15.27
CA LEU A 175 -0.22 1.41 14.21
C LEU A 175 0.12 2.08 12.87
N ALA A 176 -0.56 3.18 12.52
CA ALA A 176 -0.26 3.98 11.34
C ALA A 176 1.19 4.49 11.34
N ARG A 177 1.68 4.95 12.50
CA ARG A 177 3.06 5.41 12.67
C ARG A 177 4.10 4.34 12.37
N ALA A 178 3.84 3.09 12.74
CA ALA A 178 4.75 1.99 12.45
C ALA A 178 4.89 1.73 10.93
N VAL A 179 3.82 1.94 10.16
CA VAL A 179 3.80 1.69 8.72
C VAL A 179 4.33 2.88 7.92
N LEU A 180 3.83 4.08 8.23
CA LEU A 180 4.12 5.32 7.51
C LEU A 180 5.44 5.98 7.92
N GLY A 181 5.97 5.66 9.11
CA GLY A 181 7.06 6.39 9.74
C GLY A 181 6.57 7.60 10.54
N ALA A 182 7.46 8.15 11.39
CA ALA A 182 7.10 9.21 12.32
C ALA A 182 6.62 10.50 11.63
N VAL A 183 7.35 10.97 10.61
CA VAL A 183 7.07 12.23 9.91
C VAL A 183 5.71 12.19 9.20
N ASN A 184 5.48 11.15 8.38
CA ASN A 184 4.20 11.00 7.67
C ASN A 184 3.02 10.83 8.62
N SER A 185 3.22 10.15 9.75
CA SER A 185 2.18 9.96 10.76
C SER A 185 1.84 11.24 11.51
N ALA A 186 2.82 12.12 11.74
CA ALA A 186 2.59 13.42 12.37
C ALA A 186 1.73 14.30 11.45
N ILE A 187 2.12 14.43 10.17
CA ILE A 187 1.37 15.18 9.14
C ILE A 187 -0.10 14.69 9.07
N LEU A 188 -0.29 13.38 9.13
CA LEU A 188 -1.61 12.77 9.07
C LEU A 188 -2.47 13.04 10.32
N SER A 189 -1.85 13.14 11.49
CA SER A 189 -2.54 13.23 12.78
C SER A 189 -2.84 14.66 13.20
N ASP A 190 -1.90 15.55 12.91
CA ASP A 190 -1.87 16.94 13.38
C ASP A 190 -2.34 17.92 12.30
N GLY A 191 -2.51 17.44 11.07
CA GLY A 191 -2.62 18.28 9.89
C GLY A 191 -1.25 18.63 9.34
N ALA A 192 -1.22 19.12 8.10
CA ALA A 192 0.02 19.67 7.55
C ALA A 192 0.45 20.88 8.41
N PRO A 193 1.74 21.03 8.75
CA PRO A 193 2.22 22.23 9.41
C PRO A 193 1.85 23.45 8.56
N GLU A 194 1.38 24.52 9.18
CA GLU A 194 1.09 25.75 8.44
C GLU A 194 2.38 26.22 7.74
N PRO A 195 2.31 26.63 6.45
CA PRO A 195 3.47 27.09 5.72
C PRO A 195 4.05 28.33 6.42
N GLY A 196 5.11 28.13 7.20
CA GLY A 196 5.73 29.16 8.03
C GLY A 196 6.37 28.66 9.33
N GLN A 197 6.03 27.45 9.81
CA GLN A 197 6.71 26.82 10.94
C GLN A 197 7.78 25.83 10.45
N GLN A 198 8.93 26.34 10.03
CA GLN A 198 10.14 25.51 10.05
C GLN A 198 10.43 25.14 11.52
N PRO A 199 10.90 23.90 11.80
CA PRO A 199 11.43 23.57 13.11
C PRO A 199 12.50 24.60 13.45
N GLN A 200 12.29 25.36 14.52
CA GLN A 200 13.37 26.12 15.12
C GLN A 200 14.37 25.06 15.58
N ASP A 201 15.47 25.00 14.85
CA ASP A 201 16.65 24.29 15.27
C ASP A 201 17.16 25.06 16.48
N ASP A 202 16.75 24.63 17.67
CA ASP A 202 17.24 25.13 18.97
C ASP A 202 18.68 24.64 19.18
N SER A 203 19.53 24.90 18.17
CA SER A 203 20.97 24.82 18.24
C SER A 203 21.43 26.03 19.04
N ASP A 204 21.23 25.97 20.35
CA ASP A 204 22.02 26.71 21.33
C ASP A 204 23.46 26.15 21.28
N GLU A 205 24.17 26.41 20.18
CA GLU A 205 25.62 26.25 20.11
C GLU A 205 26.23 27.63 20.25
N ASP A 206 26.66 27.87 21.49
CA ASP A 206 27.46 29.01 21.89
C ASP A 206 28.62 29.23 20.91
N SER A 207 28.71 30.48 20.47
CA SER A 207 29.88 31.02 19.78
C SER A 207 31.13 30.77 20.59
N ASP A 208 32.13 30.15 19.96
CA ASP A 208 33.51 30.58 20.11
C ASP A 208 34.15 30.62 18.72
N ASN A 209 34.51 31.85 18.35
CA ASN A 209 35.32 32.20 17.19
C ASN A 209 36.78 31.87 17.50
N ASP A 210 37.39 31.02 16.69
CA ASP A 210 38.83 31.09 16.48
C ASP A 210 39.14 30.93 15.00
N ASP A 211 39.49 32.08 14.43
CA ASP A 211 40.19 32.27 13.17
C ASP A 211 41.28 31.21 12.96
N LEU A 212 41.19 30.44 11.88
CA LEU A 212 42.38 29.94 11.19
C LEU A 212 42.14 29.95 9.67
N ASP A 213 42.74 30.97 9.06
CA ASP A 213 43.03 31.06 7.64
C ASP A 213 43.75 29.78 7.17
N GLY A 214 43.18 29.12 6.16
CA GLY A 214 43.70 27.91 5.54
C GLY A 214 43.39 27.94 4.05
N ASP A 215 44.18 28.74 3.34
CA ASP A 215 44.23 28.80 1.88
C ASP A 215 44.78 27.47 1.34
N ASP A 216 43.93 26.58 0.86
CA ASP A 216 44.36 25.42 0.08
C ASP A 216 43.57 25.36 -1.23
N ASP A 217 44.18 25.97 -2.25
CA ASP A 217 43.90 25.77 -3.66
C ASP A 217 43.89 24.27 -3.99
N PHE A 218 42.75 23.74 -4.46
CA PHE A 218 42.73 22.46 -5.16
C PHE A 218 42.00 22.62 -6.49
N ASP A 219 42.75 23.16 -7.45
CA ASP A 219 42.51 22.95 -8.88
C ASP A 219 42.75 21.46 -9.17
N GLY A 220 41.71 20.74 -9.58
CA GLY A 220 41.85 19.38 -10.10
C GLY A 220 40.49 18.72 -10.24
N ASP A 221 40.15 18.10 -11.35
CA ASP A 221 40.71 18.05 -12.69
C ASP A 221 39.53 17.48 -13.50
N ASP A 222 39.39 17.92 -14.74
CA ASP A 222 38.42 17.40 -15.68
C ASP A 222 38.73 15.93 -15.99
N ASP A 223 37.86 15.00 -15.56
CA ASP A 223 37.84 13.64 -16.08
C ASP A 223 36.46 13.35 -16.70
N ASP A 224 36.37 13.74 -17.97
CA ASP A 224 35.41 13.22 -18.94
C ASP A 224 35.48 11.68 -18.98
N VAL A 225 34.47 11.01 -18.45
CA VAL A 225 34.22 9.58 -18.69
C VAL A 225 33.04 9.45 -19.64
N GLU A 226 33.36 9.54 -20.93
CA GLU A 226 32.56 9.00 -22.02
C GLU A 226 32.65 7.47 -21.95
N ASP A 227 31.80 6.83 -21.16
CA ASP A 227 31.64 5.38 -21.21
C ASP A 227 30.62 5.01 -22.29
N ASP A 228 31.19 4.71 -23.46
CA ASP A 228 30.67 3.86 -24.53
C ASP A 228 29.84 2.68 -23.97
N PHE A 229 28.52 2.75 -24.14
CA PHE A 229 27.66 1.56 -24.06
C PHE A 229 27.50 1.00 -25.46
N GLU A 230 28.51 0.25 -25.90
CA GLU A 230 28.43 -0.55 -27.11
C GLU A 230 27.35 -1.65 -27.01
N ASP A 231 26.76 -1.90 -28.18
CA ASP A 231 25.81 -2.94 -28.53
C ASP A 231 26.01 -4.29 -27.82
N PHE A 232 24.94 -4.77 -27.19
CA PHE A 232 24.76 -6.20 -26.93
C PHE A 232 23.56 -6.70 -27.75
N ASP A 233 23.85 -7.05 -29.00
CA ASP A 233 23.11 -8.07 -29.72
C ASP A 233 23.40 -9.44 -29.06
N ASP A 234 22.41 -10.04 -28.40
CA ASP A 234 22.46 -11.45 -28.00
C ASP A 234 21.24 -12.20 -28.54
N ASP A 235 21.49 -12.91 -29.64
CA ASP A 235 20.59 -13.73 -30.42
C ASP A 235 20.55 -15.18 -29.91
N GLY A 236 20.20 -15.35 -28.63
CA GLY A 236 20.10 -16.66 -27.98
C GLY A 236 18.83 -17.46 -28.33
N SER A 237 18.76 -18.00 -29.54
CA SER A 237 17.76 -19.01 -29.94
C SER A 237 18.06 -20.39 -29.31
N GLY A 238 17.46 -20.65 -28.15
CA GLY A 238 17.60 -21.92 -27.41
C GLY A 238 16.35 -22.79 -27.46
N GLU A 239 16.19 -23.59 -28.51
CA GLU A 239 15.27 -24.74 -28.52
C GLU A 239 15.85 -25.85 -27.62
N GLY A 240 15.17 -26.15 -26.50
CA GLY A 240 15.61 -27.13 -25.51
C GLY A 240 14.45 -28.00 -25.01
N SER A 241 14.40 -29.22 -25.54
CA SER A 241 13.37 -30.24 -25.37
C SER A 241 13.30 -30.86 -23.96
N ARG A 242 12.09 -31.34 -23.61
CA ARG A 242 11.76 -32.58 -22.86
C ARG A 242 12.09 -32.70 -21.36
N GLY A 243 11.02 -32.93 -20.59
CA GLY A 243 10.80 -34.23 -19.94
C GLY A 243 10.85 -34.28 -18.40
N GLY A 244 9.86 -34.99 -17.81
CA GLY A 244 9.87 -35.52 -16.43
C GLY A 244 9.09 -34.66 -15.44
N GLU A 245 7.83 -34.93 -15.09
CA GLU A 245 7.33 -36.07 -14.29
C GLU A 245 7.96 -36.14 -12.89
N ALA A 246 7.26 -35.66 -11.87
CA ALA A 246 7.16 -36.32 -10.55
C ALA A 246 6.21 -35.60 -9.56
N ALA A 247 5.30 -36.42 -9.03
CA ALA A 247 4.83 -36.46 -7.65
C ALA A 247 4.04 -35.27 -7.07
N ALA A 248 2.72 -35.43 -7.15
CA ALA A 248 1.77 -34.86 -6.21
C ALA A 248 2.00 -35.43 -4.80
N ALA A 249 2.13 -34.54 -3.80
CA ALA A 249 1.87 -34.84 -2.41
C ALA A 249 0.96 -33.74 -1.85
N SER A 250 -0.35 -34.01 -1.83
CA SER A 250 -1.33 -33.19 -1.13
C SER A 250 -1.22 -33.45 0.38
N ALA A 251 -0.78 -32.47 1.14
CA ALA A 251 -0.99 -32.45 2.58
C ALA A 251 -2.17 -31.51 2.88
N SER A 252 -3.34 -32.11 3.10
CA SER A 252 -4.53 -31.45 3.60
C SER A 252 -4.38 -31.17 5.09
N ALA A 253 -4.22 -29.91 5.48
CA ALA A 253 -4.39 -29.46 6.85
C ALA A 253 -5.81 -28.89 7.01
N SER A 254 -6.76 -29.73 7.38
CA SER A 254 -8.10 -29.31 7.82
C SER A 254 -8.04 -28.95 9.30
N ALA A 255 -8.09 -27.66 9.62
CA ALA A 255 -8.40 -27.19 10.96
C ALA A 255 -9.88 -26.78 10.99
N SER A 256 -10.74 -27.74 11.31
CA SER A 256 -12.15 -27.52 11.62
C SER A 256 -12.29 -27.12 13.09
N ALA A 257 -12.50 -25.84 13.37
CA ALA A 257 -12.96 -25.36 14.66
C ALA A 257 -14.49 -25.27 14.64
N SER A 258 -15.16 -26.30 15.18
CA SER A 258 -16.59 -26.27 15.46
C SER A 258 -16.81 -25.57 16.80
N ALA A 259 -17.36 -24.35 16.78
CA ALA A 259 -17.92 -23.71 17.96
C ALA A 259 -19.45 -23.92 17.95
N SER A 260 -19.92 -24.90 18.72
CA SER A 260 -21.32 -25.08 19.06
C SER A 260 -21.77 -23.97 20.02
N VAL A 261 -22.63 -23.07 19.53
CA VAL A 261 -23.32 -22.07 20.35
C VAL A 261 -24.60 -22.72 20.90
N GLY A 262 -24.57 -23.09 22.17
CA GLY A 262 -25.78 -23.41 22.93
C GLY A 262 -26.43 -22.13 23.43
N TRP A 263 -27.66 -21.85 22.98
CA TRP A 263 -28.52 -20.85 23.61
C TRP A 263 -29.25 -21.51 24.78
N ALA A 264 -28.95 -21.09 26.00
CA ALA A 264 -29.80 -21.33 27.16
C ALA A 264 -30.44 -19.99 27.54
N ALA A 265 -31.77 -19.95 27.45
CA ALA A 265 -32.60 -18.86 27.93
C ALA A 265 -32.79 -18.99 29.45
N SER A 266 -32.70 -17.87 30.17
CA SER A 266 -33.42 -17.60 31.43
C SER A 266 -33.63 -16.10 31.53
#